data_AF-A0A1L7XVE9-F1
#
_entry.id   AF-A0A1L7XVE9-F1
#
_cell.length_a   1.000
_cell.length_b   1.000
_cell.length_c   1.000
_cell.angle_alpha   90.00
_cell.angle_beta   90.00
_cell.angle_gamma   90.00
#
_symmetry.space_group_name_H-M   'P 1'
#
loop_
_entity.id
_entity.type
_entity.pdbx_description
1 polymer ?
#
loop_
_entity_poly.entity_id
_entity_poly.type
_entity_poly.pdbx_seq_one_letter_code
_entity_poly.pdbx_strand_id
1 'polypeptide(L)'
;MARVYYEDPAIVWAYEIDPVKLGSHLETYSACKPLFQTLRLCHKYGESAPITSLPVEVLKMIEDEIFEAHVAESMPRWEQEYSCFQEQCWPVDHYTFDEIAEFLTIIKLDPHKQLLNAIADSGTHESRHNDFRYNWRL
;
A
#
# COMPACT_ATOMS: atom_id res chain seq x y z
N MET A 1 11.96 -29.27 -10.28
CA MET A 1 10.57 -29.79 -10.38
C MET A 1 9.84 -29.40 -9.10
N ALA A 2 9.06 -28.32 -9.13
CA ALA A 2 8.27 -27.89 -7.98
C ALA A 2 7.09 -28.85 -7.80
N ARG A 3 6.93 -29.38 -6.58
CA ARG A 3 5.75 -30.17 -6.19
C ARG A 3 4.57 -29.23 -6.14
N VAL A 4 3.60 -29.42 -7.03
CA VAL A 4 2.27 -28.82 -6.90
C VAL A 4 1.57 -29.60 -5.79
N TYR A 5 1.62 -29.10 -4.56
CA TYR A 5 0.74 -29.59 -3.51
C TYR A 5 -0.66 -29.10 -3.84
N TYR A 6 -1.57 -30.04 -4.09
CA TYR A 6 -3.00 -29.77 -4.12
C TYR A 6 -3.40 -29.45 -2.68
N GLU A 7 -3.36 -28.18 -2.30
CA GLU A 7 -3.85 -27.74 -1.00
C GLU A 7 -5.37 -27.95 -0.96
N ASP A 8 -5.84 -28.60 0.10
CA ASP A 8 -7.26 -28.77 0.38
C ASP A 8 -7.95 -27.40 0.28
N PRO A 9 -9.03 -27.24 -0.49
CA PRO A 9 -9.74 -25.95 -0.58
C PRO A 9 -10.17 -25.41 0.79
N ALA A 10 -10.31 -26.25 1.83
CA ALA A 10 -10.53 -25.79 3.19
C ALA A 10 -9.31 -25.08 3.83
N ILE A 11 -8.09 -25.43 3.42
CA ILE A 11 -6.83 -24.83 3.89
C ILE A 11 -6.57 -23.49 3.19
N VAL A 12 -7.00 -23.35 1.93
CA VAL A 12 -6.86 -22.09 1.16
C VAL A 12 -7.59 -20.92 1.83
N TRP A 13 -8.71 -21.18 2.51
CA TRP A 13 -9.48 -20.14 3.23
C TRP A 13 -8.85 -19.76 4.58
N ALA A 14 -7.92 -20.56 5.08
CA ALA A 14 -7.20 -20.31 6.33
C ALA A 14 -5.87 -19.57 6.12
N TYR A 15 -5.54 -19.20 4.88
CA TYR A 15 -4.32 -18.45 4.60
C TYR A 15 -4.44 -17.03 5.16
N GLU A 16 -3.44 -16.61 5.94
CA GLU A 16 -3.36 -15.24 6.45
C GLU A 16 -3.16 -14.29 5.27
N ILE A 17 -4.23 -13.56 4.93
CA ILE A 17 -4.20 -12.53 3.91
C ILE A 17 -3.74 -11.24 4.58
N ASP A 18 -2.66 -10.65 4.06
CA ASP A 18 -2.28 -9.27 4.36
C ASP A 18 -3.27 -8.31 3.69
N PRO A 19 -4.13 -7.60 4.47
CA PRO A 19 -5.16 -6.73 3.91
C PRO A 19 -4.57 -5.51 3.19
N VAL A 20 -3.40 -5.03 3.64
CA VAL A 20 -2.71 -3.89 3.03
C VAL A 20 -2.21 -4.28 1.65
N LYS A 21 -1.51 -5.42 1.56
CA LYS A 21 -1.03 -5.94 0.27
C LYS A 21 -2.17 -6.26 -0.67
N LEU A 22 -3.22 -6.93 -0.18
CA LEU A 22 -4.37 -7.28 -1.02
C LEU A 22 -5.08 -6.02 -1.54
N GLY A 23 -5.34 -5.06 -0.66
CA GLY A 23 -6.02 -3.81 -0.99
C GLY A 23 -5.26 -3.01 -2.05
N SER A 24 -3.96 -2.76 -1.81
CA SER A 24 -3.11 -2.01 -2.74
C SER A 24 -3.04 -2.66 -4.12
N HIS A 25 -2.87 -3.99 -4.18
CA HIS A 25 -2.76 -4.71 -5.45
C HIS A 25 -4.08 -4.75 -6.22
N LEU A 26 -5.22 -4.89 -5.53
CA LEU A 26 -6.53 -4.90 -6.19
C LEU A 26 -6.89 -3.52 -6.77
N GLU A 27 -6.62 -2.46 -6.01
CA GLU A 27 -6.82 -1.11 -6.48
C GLU A 27 -5.93 -0.79 -7.67
N THR A 28 -4.63 -1.09 -7.57
CA THR A 28 -3.68 -0.93 -8.65
C THR A 28 -4.09 -1.74 -9.89
N TYR A 29 -4.53 -2.99 -9.71
CA TYR A 29 -5.03 -3.79 -10.83
C TYR A 29 -6.23 -3.12 -11.53
N SER A 30 -7.18 -2.58 -10.77
CA SER A 30 -8.32 -1.86 -11.34
C SER A 30 -7.88 -0.61 -12.11
N ALA A 31 -6.88 0.12 -11.59
CA ALA A 31 -6.35 1.33 -12.21
C ALA A 31 -5.53 1.05 -13.48
N CYS A 32 -4.66 0.04 -13.47
CA CYS A 32 -3.78 -0.29 -14.59
C CYS A 32 -4.47 -1.10 -15.69
N LYS A 33 -5.58 -1.78 -15.40
CA LYS A 33 -6.27 -2.66 -16.35
C LYS A 33 -6.55 -2.00 -17.72
N PRO A 34 -7.11 -0.77 -17.82
CA PRO A 34 -7.32 -0.13 -19.11
C PRO A 34 -6.02 0.11 -19.87
N LEU A 35 -4.96 0.52 -19.17
CA LEU A 35 -3.64 0.77 -19.76
C LEU A 35 -3.02 -0.51 -20.33
N PHE A 36 -3.07 -1.62 -19.58
CA PHE A 36 -2.57 -2.92 -20.05
C PHE A 36 -3.39 -3.46 -21.22
N GLN A 37 -4.71 -3.26 -21.20
CA GLN A 37 -5.55 -3.61 -22.34
C GLN A 37 -5.17 -2.82 -23.58
N THR A 38 -5.00 -1.50 -23.47
CA THR A 38 -4.53 -0.66 -24.59
C THR A 38 -3.15 -1.10 -25.07
N LEU A 39 -2.20 -1.32 -24.16
CA LEU A 39 -0.84 -1.76 -24.49
C LEU A 39 -0.85 -3.05 -25.32
N ARG A 40 -1.61 -4.05 -24.88
CA ARG A 40 -1.78 -5.33 -25.58
C ARG A 40 -2.50 -5.19 -26.92
N LEU A 41 -3.52 -4.32 -27.01
CA LEU A 41 -4.20 -4.03 -28.27
C LEU A 41 -3.29 -3.33 -29.28
N CYS A 42 -2.52 -2.34 -28.83
CA CYS A 42 -1.52 -1.66 -29.64
C CYS A 42 -0.43 -2.62 -30.12
N HIS A 43 0.05 -3.51 -29.25
CA HIS A 43 1.00 -4.56 -29.61
C HIS A 43 0.45 -5.51 -30.69
N LYS A 44 -0.81 -5.94 -30.55
CA LYS A 44 -1.42 -6.92 -31.45
C LYS A 44 -1.90 -6.35 -32.79
N TYR A 45 -2.39 -5.11 -32.79
CA TYR A 45 -3.09 -4.52 -33.93
C TYR A 45 -2.46 -3.20 -34.43
N GLY A 46 -1.39 -2.72 -33.81
CA GLY A 46 -0.73 -1.47 -34.21
C GLY A 46 0.01 -1.62 -35.53
N GLU A 47 -0.58 -1.14 -36.63
CA GLU A 47 0.14 -1.11 -37.90
C GLU A 47 1.35 -0.18 -37.82
N SER A 48 2.52 -0.69 -38.21
CA SER A 48 3.79 0.06 -38.33
C SER A 48 4.33 0.72 -37.05
N ALA A 49 3.80 0.38 -35.87
CA ALA A 49 4.33 0.88 -34.59
C ALA A 49 5.48 -0.01 -34.08
N PRO A 50 6.60 0.56 -33.58
CA PRO A 50 7.71 -0.23 -33.03
C PRO A 50 7.31 -1.16 -31.87
N ILE A 51 6.19 -0.87 -31.21
CA ILE A 51 5.68 -1.68 -30.11
C ILE A 51 5.26 -3.08 -30.56
N THR A 52 4.85 -3.27 -31.82
CA THR A 52 4.33 -4.56 -32.30
C THR A 52 5.42 -5.59 -32.60
N SER A 53 6.68 -5.14 -32.71
CA SER A 53 7.83 -6.03 -32.87
C SER A 53 8.44 -6.47 -31.53
N LEU A 54 7.94 -5.97 -30.39
CA LEU A 54 8.44 -6.35 -29.08
C LEU A 54 8.06 -7.81 -28.75
N PRO A 55 8.99 -8.59 -28.17
CA PRO A 55 8.65 -9.87 -27.57
C PRO A 55 7.61 -9.71 -26.46
N VAL A 56 6.77 -10.73 -26.28
CA VAL A 56 5.70 -10.72 -25.25
C VAL A 56 6.30 -10.61 -23.85
N GLU A 57 7.50 -11.13 -23.64
CA GLU A 57 8.24 -11.06 -22.39
C GLU A 57 8.60 -9.61 -22.04
N VAL A 58 9.02 -8.82 -23.03
CA VAL A 58 9.33 -7.39 -22.84
C VAL A 58 8.05 -6.62 -22.54
N LEU A 59 6.94 -6.95 -23.21
CA LEU A 59 5.65 -6.35 -22.91
C LEU A 59 5.23 -6.62 -21.46
N LYS A 60 5.41 -7.86 -21.00
CA LYS A 60 5.13 -8.25 -19.62
C LYS A 60 6.01 -7.49 -18.62
N MET A 61 7.31 -7.35 -18.89
CA MET A 61 8.19 -6.56 -18.02
C MET A 61 7.74 -5.10 -17.91
N ILE A 62 7.25 -4.50 -18.99
CA ILE A 62 6.69 -3.15 -18.96
C ILE A 62 5.43 -3.10 -18.10
N GLU A 63 4.53 -4.07 -18.24
CA GLU A 63 3.33 -4.17 -17.42
C GLU A 63 3.68 -4.33 -15.92
N ASP A 64 4.64 -5.21 -15.61
CA ASP A 64 5.10 -5.45 -14.24
C ASP A 64 5.70 -4.18 -13.62
N GLU A 65 6.56 -3.44 -14.33
CA GLU A 65 7.13 -2.17 -13.85
C GLU A 65 6.06 -1.09 -13.61
N ILE A 66 5.10 -0.96 -14.52
CA ILE A 66 3.98 -0.02 -14.36
C ILE A 66 3.13 -0.39 -13.13
N PHE A 67 2.88 -1.70 -12.94
CA PHE A 67 2.11 -2.21 -11.83
C PHE A 67 2.80 -1.92 -10.49
N GLU A 68 4.09 -2.27 -10.37
CA GLU A 68 4.86 -2.07 -9.14
C GLU A 68 4.97 -0.59 -8.77
N ALA A 69 5.11 0.31 -9.76
CA ALA A 69 5.09 1.75 -9.52
C ALA A 69 3.76 2.21 -8.87
N HIS A 70 2.62 1.74 -9.38
CA HIS A 70 1.31 2.10 -8.82
C HIS A 70 1.06 1.45 -7.45
N VAL A 71 1.55 0.21 -7.23
CA VAL A 71 1.53 -0.42 -5.90
C VAL A 71 2.34 0.43 -4.91
N ALA A 72 3.53 0.89 -5.29
CA ALA A 72 4.36 1.73 -4.42
C ALA A 72 3.70 3.08 -4.07
N GLU A 73 2.87 3.62 -4.96
CA GLU A 73 2.07 4.83 -4.70
C GLU A 73 0.88 4.58 -3.77
N SER A 74 0.19 3.44 -3.91
CA SER A 74 -1.02 3.14 -3.13
C SER A 74 -0.72 2.51 -1.76
N MET A 75 0.40 1.80 -1.61
CA MET A 75 0.75 1.07 -0.39
C MET A 75 0.75 1.94 0.88
N PRO A 76 1.40 3.13 0.91
CA PRO A 76 1.46 3.93 2.14
C PRO A 76 0.08 4.38 2.62
N ARG A 77 -0.84 4.66 1.69
CA ARG A 77 -2.23 5.01 2.04
C ARG A 77 -2.95 3.81 2.64
N TRP A 78 -2.81 2.62 2.04
CA TRP A 78 -3.39 1.39 2.58
C TRP A 78 -2.84 1.02 3.96
N GLU A 79 -1.55 1.22 4.20
CA GLU A 79 -0.91 1.04 5.52
C GLU A 79 -1.53 1.97 6.57
N GLN A 80 -1.70 3.24 6.23
CA GLN A 80 -2.32 4.24 7.11
C GLN A 80 -3.79 3.89 7.39
N GLU A 81 -4.58 3.62 6.35
CA GLU A 81 -6.01 3.27 6.48
C GLU A 81 -6.21 1.99 7.30
N TYR A 82 -5.34 0.99 7.11
CA TYR A 82 -5.40 -0.24 7.90
C TYR A 82 -5.02 0.01 9.37
N SER A 83 -4.02 0.85 9.63
CA SER A 83 -3.65 1.26 10.99
C SER A 83 -4.80 2.00 11.68
N CYS A 84 -5.54 2.84 10.94
CA CYS A 84 -6.75 3.50 11.45
C CYS A 84 -7.83 2.50 11.80
N PHE A 85 -8.09 1.55 10.89
CA PHE A 85 -9.08 0.50 11.09
C PHE A 85 -8.78 -0.35 12.33
N GLN A 86 -7.51 -0.55 12.66
CA GLN A 86 -7.06 -1.26 13.86
C GLN A 86 -7.00 -0.39 15.12
N GLU A 87 -7.42 0.88 15.05
CA GLU A 87 -7.32 1.85 16.15
C GLU A 87 -5.87 2.05 16.64
N GLN A 88 -4.89 1.86 15.76
CA GLN A 88 -3.46 2.02 16.05
C GLN A 88 -2.91 3.38 15.62
N CYS A 89 -3.75 4.24 15.05
CA CYS A 89 -3.41 5.61 14.67
C CYS A 89 -3.59 6.60 15.83
N TRP A 90 -2.86 7.71 15.76
CA TRP A 90 -2.99 8.85 16.65
C TRP A 90 -3.47 10.09 15.88
N PRO A 91 -4.05 11.10 16.57
CA PRO A 91 -4.43 12.35 15.92
C PRO A 91 -3.28 13.01 15.11
N VAL A 92 -2.04 12.86 15.57
CA VAL A 92 -0.83 13.37 14.88
C VAL A 92 -0.55 12.67 13.54
N ASP A 93 -1.11 11.48 13.30
CA ASP A 93 -0.95 10.74 12.05
C ASP A 93 -1.95 11.21 10.97
N HIS A 94 -2.93 12.05 11.33
CA HIS A 94 -4.02 12.48 10.44
C HIS A 94 -4.16 13.99 10.30
N TYR A 95 -3.74 14.73 11.32
CA TYR A 95 -3.99 16.15 11.44
C TYR A 95 -2.68 16.89 11.62
N THR A 96 -2.62 18.08 11.03
CA THR A 96 -1.57 19.04 11.33
C THR A 96 -1.66 19.50 12.78
N PHE A 97 -0.57 20.06 13.29
CA PHE A 97 -0.53 20.58 14.65
C PHE A 97 -1.59 21.66 14.89
N ASP A 98 -1.83 22.53 13.91
CA ASP A 98 -2.81 23.61 14.01
C ASP A 98 -4.24 23.06 14.11
N GLU A 99 -4.56 22.02 13.32
CA GLU A 99 -5.85 21.33 13.40
C GLU A 99 -6.05 20.62 14.75
N ILE A 100 -5.01 19.95 15.26
CA ILE A 100 -5.04 19.31 16.58
C ILE A 100 -5.24 20.35 17.69
N ALA A 101 -4.54 21.48 17.61
CA ALA A 101 -4.67 22.57 18.57
C ALA A 101 -6.09 23.14 18.56
N GLU A 102 -6.70 23.32 17.37
CA GLU A 102 -8.10 23.73 17.24
C GLU A 102 -9.03 22.73 17.94
N PHE A 103 -8.89 21.42 17.68
CA PHE A 103 -9.69 20.40 18.35
C PHE A 103 -9.54 20.43 19.88
N LEU A 104 -8.32 20.58 20.41
CA LEU A 104 -8.06 20.60 21.84
C LEU A 104 -8.68 21.84 22.53
N THR A 105 -8.70 22.99 21.84
CA THR A 105 -9.38 24.19 22.34
C THR A 105 -10.90 24.02 22.42
N ILE A 106 -11.51 23.33 21.45
CA ILE A 106 -12.95 23.04 21.42
C ILE A 106 -13.37 22.12 22.59
N ILE A 107 -12.53 21.14 22.93
CA ILE A 107 -12.82 20.16 24.00
C ILE A 107 -12.45 20.71 25.40
N LYS A 108 -11.94 21.95 25.51
CA LYS A 108 -11.51 22.61 26.76
C LYS A 108 -10.49 21.80 27.56
N LEU A 109 -9.67 21.00 26.88
CA LEU A 109 -8.58 20.25 27.49
C LEU A 109 -7.30 21.07 27.36
N ASP A 110 -6.44 21.06 28.39
CA ASP A 110 -5.16 21.77 28.35
C ASP A 110 -4.28 21.19 27.22
N PRO A 111 -4.06 21.93 26.12
CA PRO A 111 -3.40 21.40 24.93
C PRO A 111 -1.96 20.96 25.22
N HIS A 112 -1.30 21.64 26.16
CA HIS A 112 0.10 21.41 26.47
C HIS A 112 0.31 20.10 27.26
N LYS A 113 -0.66 19.72 28.10
CA LYS A 113 -0.59 18.50 28.89
C LYS A 113 -0.91 17.25 28.07
N GLN A 114 -1.81 17.37 27.09
CA GLN A 114 -2.16 16.25 26.20
C GLN A 114 -1.09 16.00 25.14
N LEU A 115 -0.52 17.06 24.57
CA LEU A 115 0.59 16.93 23.63
C LEU A 115 1.79 16.26 24.28
N LEU A 116 2.14 16.61 25.52
CA LEU A 116 3.24 15.96 26.25
C LEU A 116 2.97 14.48 26.53
N ASN A 117 1.73 14.09 26.81
CA ASN A 117 1.36 12.68 26.98
C ASN A 117 1.40 11.93 25.64
N ALA A 118 0.88 12.51 24.57
CA ALA A 118 0.92 11.91 23.23
C ALA A 118 2.37 11.77 22.71
N ILE A 119 3.24 12.75 23.00
CA ILE A 119 4.67 12.69 22.66
C ILE A 119 5.42 11.66 23.55
N ALA A 120 5.05 11.54 24.83
CA ALA A 120 5.63 10.53 25.71
C ALA A 120 5.21 9.11 25.29
N ASP A 121 3.96 8.93 24.86
CA ASP A 121 3.46 7.68 24.31
C ASP A 121 4.09 7.38 22.93
N SER A 122 4.30 8.40 22.08
CA SER A 122 4.98 8.25 20.78
C SER A 122 6.49 8.01 20.90
N GLY A 123 7.14 8.49 21.97
CA GLY A 123 8.56 8.24 22.27
C GLY A 123 8.88 6.77 22.56
N THR A 124 7.88 6.00 22.98
CA THR A 124 7.98 4.53 23.05
C THR A 124 7.77 3.85 21.69
N HIS A 125 7.28 4.58 20.68
CA HIS A 125 6.91 4.10 19.35
C HIS A 125 7.97 4.40 18.26
N GLU A 126 8.85 5.39 18.47
CA GLU A 126 9.99 5.67 17.57
C GLU A 126 10.99 4.49 17.51
N SER A 127 10.97 3.62 18.52
CA SER A 127 11.67 2.33 18.52
C SER A 127 10.99 1.27 17.64
N ARG A 128 9.69 1.39 17.33
CA ARG A 128 8.93 0.44 16.49
C ARG A 128 8.95 0.80 15.00
N HIS A 129 8.96 2.09 14.65
CA HIS A 129 9.08 2.51 13.24
C HIS A 129 10.46 2.23 12.63
N ASN A 130 11.51 2.13 13.45
CA ASN A 130 12.86 1.81 12.98
C ASN A 130 13.08 0.32 12.69
N ASP A 131 12.23 -0.59 13.22
CA ASP A 131 12.40 -2.03 13.02
C ASP A 131 11.86 -2.52 11.65
N PHE A 132 10.88 -1.82 11.07
CA PHE A 132 10.26 -2.23 9.80
C PHE A 132 10.93 -1.65 8.55
N ARG A 133 11.72 -0.57 8.67
CA ARG A 133 12.40 0.04 7.51
C ARG A 133 13.58 -0.77 6.97
N TYR A 134 14.10 -1.75 7.71
CA TYR A 134 15.33 -2.49 7.35
C TYR A 134 15.12 -3.92 6.84
N ASN A 135 13.87 -4.41 6.70
CA ASN A 135 13.62 -5.84 6.42
C ASN A 135 12.93 -6.16 5.09
N TRP A 136 12.98 -5.28 4.08
CA TRP A 136 12.44 -5.57 2.74
C TRP A 136 13.48 -6.09 1.73
N ARG A 137 14.69 -6.46 2.18
CA ARG A 137 15.66 -7.21 1.36
C ARG A 137 16.03 -8.53 2.03
N LEU A 138 15.17 -9.54 1.91
CA LEU A 138 15.54 -10.96 1.89
C LEU A 138 14.49 -11.74 1.09
#